data_AF-W4VJG6-F1
#
_entry.id   AF-W4VJG6-F1
#
_cell.length_a   1.000
_cell.length_b   1.000
_cell.length_c   1.000
_cell.angle_alpha   90.00
_cell.angle_beta   90.00
_cell.angle_gamma   90.00
#
_symmetry.space_group_name_H-M   'P 1'
#
loop_
_entity.id
_entity.type
_entity.pdbx_description
1 polymer ?
#
loop_
_entity_poly.entity_id
_entity_poly.type
_entity_poly.pdbx_seq_one_letter_code
_entity_poly.pdbx_strand_id
1 'polypeptide(L)'
;MVNSTNVSSNYILKDGGDKIIYQQHITVQQFLKEHNIDMQLHQPFTIWIDDQRKELDEYSSTLLHNGQIASMDALLKNGGDKLMNFSGNQPTLQDLLETIGITYQKEMSITYNGKPIKLTKELVKVYRRGEILNLEDKIEDHDMLQFIEQKTISFIFQDIFRFISLDLTRAKGKIDLKRNGQPVTFFEELKPNDKIEINIENRQS
;
A
#
# COMPACT_ATOMS: atom_id res chain seq x y z
N MET A 1 -15.65 -30.04 38.13
CA MET A 1 -16.22 -31.39 38.33
C MET A 1 -15.29 -32.21 39.20
N VAL A 2 -15.83 -33.06 40.06
CA VAL A 2 -15.09 -34.10 40.80
C VAL A 2 -15.74 -35.44 40.47
N ASN A 3 -14.94 -36.45 40.07
CA ASN A 3 -15.43 -37.78 39.70
C ASN A 3 -16.61 -37.74 38.70
N SER A 4 -16.49 -36.88 37.68
CA SER A 4 -17.50 -36.67 36.64
C SER A 4 -18.82 -36.02 37.08
N THR A 5 -18.87 -35.40 38.27
CA THR A 5 -20.04 -34.66 38.75
C THR A 5 -19.73 -33.17 38.96
N ASN A 6 -20.69 -32.29 38.65
CA ASN A 6 -20.59 -30.87 38.94
C ASN A 6 -20.74 -30.66 40.46
N VAL A 7 -19.70 -30.13 41.08
CA VAL A 7 -19.66 -29.83 42.52
C VAL A 7 -19.37 -28.34 42.70
N SER A 8 -19.86 -27.76 43.79
CA SER A 8 -19.63 -26.37 44.15
C SER A 8 -18.17 -26.10 44.55
N SER A 9 -17.75 -24.83 44.53
CA SER A 9 -16.39 -24.40 44.85
C SER A 9 -15.94 -24.66 46.29
N ASN A 10 -16.89 -24.98 47.19
CA ASN A 10 -16.66 -25.36 48.58
C ASN A 10 -16.66 -26.89 48.80
N TYR A 11 -16.61 -27.69 47.74
CA TYR A 11 -16.52 -29.14 47.86
C TYR A 11 -15.20 -29.57 48.51
N ILE A 12 -15.30 -30.30 49.63
CA ILE A 12 -14.15 -30.85 50.35
C ILE A 12 -13.73 -32.15 49.65
N LEU A 13 -12.52 -32.17 49.12
CA LEU A 13 -11.91 -33.34 48.48
C LEU A 13 -11.66 -34.45 49.50
N LYS A 14 -11.88 -35.69 49.10
CA LYS A 14 -11.58 -36.88 49.90
C LYS A 14 -10.22 -37.43 49.49
N ASP A 15 -9.39 -37.77 50.48
CA ASP A 15 -8.07 -38.32 50.22
C ASP A 15 -8.14 -39.68 49.52
N GLY A 16 -7.35 -39.84 48.45
CA GLY A 16 -7.01 -41.14 47.86
C GLY A 16 -7.77 -41.58 46.59
N GLY A 17 -8.57 -40.73 45.94
CA GLY A 17 -9.23 -41.15 44.69
C GLY A 17 -9.96 -40.10 43.85
N ASP A 18 -10.04 -38.85 44.30
CA ASP A 18 -10.80 -37.82 43.59
C ASP A 18 -10.09 -37.34 42.32
N LYS A 19 -10.73 -37.52 41.17
CA LYS A 19 -10.29 -36.93 39.90
C LYS A 19 -11.02 -35.61 39.68
N ILE A 20 -10.28 -34.51 39.83
CA ILE A 20 -10.79 -33.17 39.55
C ILE A 20 -10.66 -32.91 38.05
N ILE A 21 -11.77 -32.53 37.44
CA ILE A 21 -11.82 -32.03 36.06
C ILE A 21 -12.30 -30.59 36.14
N TYR A 22 -11.40 -29.64 35.94
CA TYR A 22 -11.71 -28.22 35.85
C TYR A 22 -11.98 -27.86 34.38
N GLN A 23 -13.22 -27.51 34.07
CA GLN A 23 -13.66 -27.08 32.74
C GLN A 23 -14.18 -25.65 32.85
N GLN A 24 -13.27 -24.69 32.74
CA GLN A 24 -13.64 -23.29 32.59
C GLN A 24 -14.12 -23.09 31.15
N HIS A 25 -15.34 -22.64 30.99
CA HIS A 25 -15.89 -22.24 29.69
C HIS A 25 -15.78 -20.71 29.63
N ILE A 26 -14.63 -20.19 29.24
CA ILE A 26 -14.47 -18.75 28.98
C ILE A 26 -14.78 -18.47 27.52
N THR A 27 -15.44 -17.35 27.25
CA THR A 27 -15.57 -16.84 25.89
C THR A 27 -14.32 -16.09 25.46
N VAL A 28 -14.15 -15.83 24.16
CA VAL A 28 -13.10 -14.93 23.65
C VAL A 28 -13.18 -13.57 24.34
N GLN A 29 -14.37 -12.99 24.47
CA GLN A 29 -14.56 -11.70 25.14
C GLN A 29 -14.09 -11.72 26.60
N GLN A 30 -14.46 -12.77 27.33
CA GLN A 30 -14.08 -12.91 28.72
C GLN A 30 -12.57 -13.10 28.88
N PHE A 31 -11.95 -13.89 28.00
CA PHE A 31 -10.50 -14.05 27.95
C PHE A 31 -9.77 -12.72 27.70
N LEU A 32 -10.19 -11.96 26.67
CA LEU A 32 -9.59 -10.66 26.37
C LEU A 32 -9.71 -9.69 27.55
N LYS A 33 -10.88 -9.65 28.20
CA LYS A 33 -11.12 -8.79 29.36
C LYS A 33 -10.30 -9.21 30.59
N GLU A 34 -10.26 -10.50 30.93
CA GLU A 34 -9.51 -11.01 32.09
C GLU A 34 -8.01 -10.76 31.97
N HIS A 35 -7.49 -10.73 30.74
CA HIS A 35 -6.08 -10.48 30.44
C HIS A 35 -5.77 -9.02 30.06
N ASN A 36 -6.74 -8.10 30.12
CA ASN A 36 -6.59 -6.70 29.69
C ASN A 36 -6.04 -6.56 28.26
N ILE A 37 -6.44 -7.44 27.35
CA ILE A 37 -6.07 -7.39 25.94
C ILE A 37 -7.13 -6.57 25.20
N ASP A 38 -6.75 -5.38 24.75
CA ASP A 38 -7.59 -4.51 23.92
C ASP A 38 -7.48 -4.95 22.45
N MET A 39 -8.28 -5.94 22.06
CA MET A 39 -8.42 -6.40 20.69
C MET A 39 -9.87 -6.30 20.27
N GLN A 40 -10.10 -5.69 19.10
CA GLN A 40 -11.42 -5.65 18.48
C GLN A 40 -11.55 -6.81 17.49
N LEU A 41 -12.78 -7.27 17.24
CA LEU A 41 -13.03 -8.29 16.22
C LEU A 41 -12.58 -7.82 14.83
N HIS A 42 -12.79 -6.54 14.55
CA HIS A 42 -12.46 -5.89 13.31
C HIS A 42 -11.98 -4.47 13.62
N GLN A 43 -10.81 -4.10 13.11
CA GLN A 43 -10.29 -2.75 13.16
C GLN A 43 -10.18 -2.23 11.72
N PRO A 44 -11.04 -1.29 11.31
CA PRO A 44 -11.03 -0.78 9.95
C PRO A 44 -9.78 0.07 9.70
N PHE A 45 -9.07 -0.20 8.61
CA PHE A 45 -7.98 0.67 8.16
C PHE A 45 -8.60 1.96 7.60
N THR A 46 -8.36 3.07 8.28
CA THR A 46 -9.02 4.35 8.02
C THR A 46 -7.97 5.40 7.67
N ILE A 47 -8.16 6.11 6.57
CA ILE A 47 -7.35 7.29 6.23
C ILE A 47 -8.24 8.50 5.98
N TRP A 48 -7.61 9.68 5.89
CA TRP A 48 -8.26 10.91 5.46
C TRP A 48 -7.60 11.42 4.19
N ILE A 49 -8.40 11.70 3.16
CA ILE A 49 -7.97 12.32 1.91
C ILE A 49 -8.69 13.65 1.80
N ASP A 50 -7.95 14.77 1.82
CA ASP A 50 -8.52 16.12 1.79
C ASP A 50 -9.67 16.29 2.81
N ASP A 51 -9.40 15.87 4.05
CA ASP A 51 -10.33 15.84 5.19
C ASP A 51 -11.53 14.88 5.05
N GLN A 52 -11.63 14.14 3.95
CA GLN A 52 -12.65 13.11 3.77
C GLN A 52 -12.16 11.74 4.26
N ARG A 53 -12.91 11.17 5.22
CA ARG A 53 -12.62 9.84 5.76
C ARG A 53 -12.88 8.74 4.71
N LYS A 54 -11.94 7.82 4.57
CA LYS A 54 -12.05 6.60 3.76
C LYS A 54 -11.67 5.39 4.60
N GLU A 55 -12.49 4.34 4.52
CA GLU A 55 -12.20 3.02 5.09
C GLU A 55 -11.74 2.09 3.97
N LEU A 56 -10.70 1.31 4.24
CA LEU A 56 -10.08 0.38 3.29
C LEU A 56 -10.13 -1.04 3.88
N ASP A 57 -11.22 -1.75 3.60
CA ASP A 57 -11.50 -3.07 4.19
C ASP A 57 -10.36 -4.08 3.95
N GLU A 58 -9.70 -4.03 2.79
CA GLU A 58 -8.62 -4.96 2.43
C GLU A 58 -7.36 -4.82 3.31
N TYR A 59 -7.16 -3.67 3.95
CA TYR A 59 -6.04 -3.41 4.85
C TYR A 59 -6.44 -3.48 6.33
N SER A 60 -7.71 -3.77 6.60
CA SER A 60 -8.25 -3.84 7.96
C SER A 60 -7.69 -5.05 8.72
N SER A 61 -7.67 -4.94 10.05
CA SER A 61 -7.26 -6.03 10.92
C SER A 61 -8.45 -6.80 11.46
N THR A 62 -8.34 -8.12 11.55
CA THR A 62 -9.40 -9.02 12.05
C THR A 62 -8.84 -10.00 13.05
N LEU A 63 -9.55 -10.18 14.17
CA LEU A 63 -9.23 -11.23 15.14
C LEU A 63 -9.66 -12.60 14.59
N LEU A 64 -8.73 -13.54 14.55
CA LEU A 64 -8.98 -14.92 14.15
C LEU A 64 -8.96 -15.86 15.35
N HIS A 65 -9.95 -16.74 15.45
CA HIS A 65 -9.99 -17.88 16.36
C HIS A 65 -9.80 -19.16 15.54
N ASN A 66 -8.70 -19.87 15.77
CA ASN A 66 -8.33 -21.09 15.06
C ASN A 66 -8.31 -20.93 13.53
N GLY A 67 -7.89 -19.76 13.04
CA GLY A 67 -7.78 -19.43 11.62
C GLY A 67 -9.08 -18.98 10.95
N GLN A 68 -10.18 -18.87 11.71
CA GLN A 68 -11.46 -18.33 11.24
C GLN A 68 -11.75 -16.99 11.93
N ILE A 69 -12.58 -16.14 11.34
CA ILE A 69 -13.01 -14.88 11.97
C ILE A 69 -13.58 -15.18 13.35
N ALA A 70 -13.01 -14.56 14.39
CA ALA A 70 -13.40 -14.79 15.76
C ALA A 70 -14.81 -14.26 16.01
N SER A 71 -15.50 -14.89 16.96
CA SER A 71 -16.70 -14.34 17.59
C SER A 71 -16.38 -14.09 19.06
N MET A 72 -16.86 -12.96 19.59
CA MET A 72 -16.68 -12.60 21.01
C MET A 72 -17.33 -13.63 21.94
N ASP A 73 -18.39 -14.27 21.50
CA ASP A 73 -19.13 -15.31 22.24
C ASP A 73 -18.55 -16.72 22.05
N ALA A 74 -17.53 -16.89 21.19
CA ALA A 74 -16.94 -18.20 20.94
C ALA A 74 -16.31 -18.74 22.22
N LEU A 75 -16.66 -19.97 22.59
CA LEU A 75 -16.10 -20.66 23.74
C LEU A 75 -14.67 -21.13 23.43
N LEU A 76 -13.75 -20.80 24.33
CA LEU A 76 -12.39 -21.32 24.32
C LEU A 76 -12.34 -22.65 25.08
N LYS A 77 -11.58 -23.59 24.53
CA LYS A 77 -11.27 -24.90 25.09
C LYS A 77 -9.96 -24.82 25.86
N ASN A 78 -9.87 -25.65 26.90
CA ASN A 78 -8.64 -25.80 27.67
C ASN A 78 -7.56 -26.46 26.81
N GLY A 79 -6.62 -25.63 26.33
CA GLY A 79 -5.46 -26.05 25.55
C GLY A 79 -5.77 -26.22 24.06
N GLY A 80 -4.94 -25.59 23.22
CA GLY A 80 -4.95 -25.79 21.76
C GLY A 80 -5.61 -24.68 20.94
N ASP A 81 -6.48 -23.88 21.53
CA ASP A 81 -7.07 -22.72 20.83
C ASP A 81 -6.03 -21.62 20.61
N LYS A 82 -6.12 -21.01 19.43
CA LYS A 82 -5.25 -19.92 19.00
C LYS A 82 -6.07 -18.70 18.63
N LEU A 83 -5.81 -17.59 19.32
CA LEU A 83 -6.24 -16.27 18.89
C LEU A 83 -5.07 -15.60 18.17
N MET A 84 -5.33 -15.09 16.97
CA MET A 84 -4.33 -14.41 16.15
C MET A 84 -4.94 -13.12 15.60
N ASN A 85 -4.21 -12.01 15.68
CA ASN A 85 -4.58 -10.82 14.92
C ASN A 85 -4.07 -11.00 13.49
N PHE A 86 -4.97 -10.94 12.52
CA PHE A 86 -4.61 -10.88 11.11
C PHE A 86 -4.75 -9.43 10.67
N SER A 87 -3.63 -8.77 10.42
CA SER A 87 -3.61 -7.45 9.80
C SER A 87 -3.39 -7.61 8.30
N GLY A 88 -4.19 -6.90 7.50
CA GLY A 88 -3.91 -6.77 6.07
C GLY A 88 -2.50 -6.22 5.82
N ASN A 89 -1.98 -6.43 4.62
CA ASN A 89 -0.68 -5.89 4.25
C ASN A 89 -0.72 -4.36 4.29
N GLN A 90 0.35 -3.74 4.77
CA GLN A 90 0.43 -2.28 4.77
C GLN A 90 0.58 -1.74 3.33
N PRO A 91 -0.38 -0.94 2.84
CA PRO A 91 -0.34 -0.43 1.48
C PRO A 91 0.80 0.57 1.28
N THR A 92 1.35 0.58 0.08
CA THR A 92 2.10 1.72 -0.45
C THR A 92 1.14 2.81 -0.94
N LEU A 93 1.66 4.00 -1.21
CA LEU A 93 0.87 5.04 -1.86
C LEU A 93 0.34 4.58 -3.22
N GLN A 94 1.12 3.82 -3.99
CA GLN A 94 0.67 3.25 -5.25
C GLN A 94 -0.54 2.34 -5.06
N ASP A 95 -0.45 1.38 -4.13
CA ASP A 95 -1.55 0.45 -3.83
C ASP A 95 -2.82 1.23 -3.47
N LEU A 96 -2.68 2.24 -2.59
CA LEU A 96 -3.79 3.09 -2.19
C LEU A 96 -4.46 3.79 -3.38
N LEU A 97 -3.66 4.42 -4.26
CA LEU A 97 -4.18 5.16 -5.41
C LEU A 97 -4.91 4.24 -6.39
N GLU A 98 -4.41 3.03 -6.58
CA GLU A 98 -5.03 1.99 -7.41
C GLU A 98 -6.35 1.52 -6.79
N THR A 99 -6.37 1.22 -5.49
CA THR A 99 -7.57 0.80 -4.74
C THR A 99 -8.70 1.81 -4.83
N ILE A 100 -8.40 3.10 -4.70
CA ILE A 100 -9.41 4.17 -4.74
C ILE A 100 -9.70 4.68 -6.16
N GLY A 101 -9.07 4.08 -7.18
CA GLY A 101 -9.33 4.38 -8.59
C GLY A 101 -8.80 5.72 -9.08
N ILE A 102 -7.74 6.27 -8.46
CA ILE A 102 -7.15 7.55 -8.84
C ILE A 102 -6.06 7.32 -9.89
N THR A 103 -6.21 7.97 -11.05
CA THR A 103 -5.17 8.01 -12.07
C THR A 103 -4.09 9.01 -11.66
N TYR A 104 -2.94 8.50 -11.19
CA TYR A 104 -1.88 9.32 -10.61
C TYR A 104 -0.74 9.66 -11.59
N GLN A 105 -0.67 8.97 -12.73
CA GLN A 105 0.32 9.25 -13.76
C GLN A 105 -0.26 9.04 -15.16
N LYS A 106 0.26 9.83 -16.12
CA LYS A 106 0.06 9.62 -17.54
C LYS A 106 1.32 9.00 -18.12
N GLU A 107 1.14 8.11 -19.08
CA GLU A 107 2.22 7.42 -19.75
C GLU A 107 2.14 7.62 -21.26
N MET A 108 3.30 7.66 -21.92
CA MET A 108 3.39 7.73 -23.39
C MET A 108 4.59 6.94 -23.89
N SER A 109 4.36 6.04 -24.84
CA SER A 109 5.42 5.30 -25.51
C SER A 109 5.87 6.02 -26.76
N ILE A 110 7.19 6.18 -26.93
CA ILE A 110 7.85 6.71 -28.13
C ILE A 110 9.06 5.84 -28.49
N THR A 111 9.67 6.08 -29.66
CA THR A 111 10.92 5.43 -30.05
C THR A 111 12.04 6.46 -30.06
N TYR A 112 13.07 6.29 -29.22
CA TYR A 112 14.25 7.13 -29.19
C TYR A 112 15.46 6.42 -29.79
N ASN A 113 16.04 6.95 -30.87
CA ASN A 113 17.20 6.38 -31.57
C ASN A 113 17.03 4.86 -31.84
N GLY A 114 15.83 4.47 -32.29
CA GLY A 114 15.48 3.08 -32.59
C GLY A 114 15.10 2.21 -31.39
N LYS A 115 15.14 2.73 -30.16
CA LYS A 115 14.76 2.00 -28.94
C LYS A 115 13.43 2.51 -28.36
N PRO A 116 12.49 1.62 -27.98
CA PRO A 116 11.27 2.06 -27.31
C PRO A 116 11.60 2.63 -25.93
N ILE A 117 11.02 3.77 -25.60
CA ILE A 117 11.07 4.36 -24.25
C ILE A 117 9.66 4.76 -23.82
N LYS A 118 9.42 4.73 -22.51
CA LYS A 118 8.15 5.09 -21.88
C LYS A 118 8.35 6.36 -21.07
N LEU A 119 7.67 7.43 -21.46
CA LEU A 119 7.63 8.68 -20.73
C LEU A 119 6.51 8.61 -19.70
N THR A 120 6.75 9.14 -18.51
CA THR A 120 5.75 9.27 -17.45
C THR A 120 5.61 10.73 -17.00
N LYS A 121 4.41 11.11 -16.59
CA LYS A 121 4.12 12.41 -15.95
C LYS A 121 3.16 12.19 -14.80
N GLU A 122 3.52 12.69 -13.63
CA GLU A 122 2.64 12.72 -12.47
C GLU A 122 1.43 13.62 -12.75
N LEU A 123 0.25 13.13 -12.37
CA LEU A 123 -1.04 13.84 -12.45
C LEU A 123 -1.52 14.27 -11.06
N VAL A 124 -0.99 13.67 -10.00
CA VAL A 124 -1.35 13.99 -8.61
C VAL A 124 -0.08 14.00 -7.77
N LYS A 125 0.05 15.01 -6.91
CA LYS A 125 1.03 15.01 -5.83
C LYS A 125 0.32 14.75 -4.52
N VAL A 126 0.85 13.82 -3.73
CA VAL A 126 0.27 13.45 -2.44
C VAL A 126 1.20 13.90 -1.33
N TYR A 127 0.62 14.56 -0.33
CA TYR A 127 1.35 15.05 0.82
C TYR A 127 0.85 14.40 2.10
N ARG A 128 1.77 14.05 2.99
CA ARG A 128 1.48 13.64 4.37
C ARG A 128 2.21 14.59 5.30
N ARG A 129 1.44 15.30 6.15
CA ARG A 129 2.00 16.29 7.11
C ARG A 129 2.89 17.35 6.45
N GLY A 130 2.58 17.72 5.20
CA GLY A 130 3.34 18.72 4.43
C GLY A 130 4.53 18.17 3.64
N GLU A 131 4.89 16.90 3.79
CA GLU A 131 5.95 16.25 3.02
C GLU A 131 5.37 15.50 1.82
N ILE A 132 6.05 15.57 0.68
CA ILE A 132 5.64 14.83 -0.53
C ILE A 132 5.98 13.34 -0.36
N LEU A 133 5.02 12.50 -0.71
CA LEU A 133 5.18 11.04 -0.71
C LEU A 133 5.59 10.53 -2.09
N ASN A 134 6.43 9.51 -2.10
CA ASN A 134 6.72 8.67 -3.26
C ASN A 134 5.73 7.51 -3.35
N LEU A 135 5.64 6.89 -4.52
CA LEU A 135 4.70 5.80 -4.78
C LEU A 135 4.96 4.58 -3.89
N GLU A 136 6.21 4.33 -3.51
CA GLU A 136 6.64 3.21 -2.69
C GLU A 136 6.51 3.47 -1.18
N ASP A 137 6.23 4.71 -0.79
CA ASP A 137 6.10 5.08 0.62
C ASP A 137 4.88 4.38 1.23
N LYS A 138 5.07 3.87 2.45
CA LYS A 138 4.02 3.17 3.20
C LYS A 138 3.01 4.14 3.79
N ILE A 139 1.74 3.78 3.65
CA ILE A 139 0.60 4.47 4.25
C ILE A 139 0.26 3.80 5.58
N GLU A 140 0.13 4.60 6.62
CA GLU A 140 -0.23 4.14 7.96
C GLU A 140 -1.74 4.26 8.18
N ASP A 141 -2.26 3.41 9.07
CA ASP A 141 -3.61 3.61 9.57
C ASP A 141 -3.70 4.99 10.23
N HIS A 142 -4.81 5.66 10.00
CA HIS A 142 -5.10 7.03 10.38
C HIS A 142 -4.25 8.13 9.74
N ASP A 143 -3.55 7.85 8.64
CA ASP A 143 -2.86 8.91 7.90
C ASP A 143 -3.84 9.96 7.33
N MET A 144 -3.38 11.21 7.36
CA MET A 144 -4.05 12.36 6.74
C MET A 144 -3.25 12.79 5.53
N LEU A 145 -3.84 12.62 4.35
CA LEU A 145 -3.24 12.86 3.06
C LEU A 145 -3.91 14.04 2.37
N GLN A 146 -3.10 14.85 1.68
CA GLN A 146 -3.56 15.96 0.86
C GLN A 146 -3.22 15.68 -0.59
N PHE A 147 -4.22 15.75 -1.47
CA PHE A 147 -4.06 15.43 -2.88
C PHE A 147 -4.08 16.72 -3.68
N ILE A 148 -3.04 16.94 -4.49
CA ILE A 148 -2.91 18.11 -5.36
C ILE A 148 -2.83 17.66 -6.80
N GLU A 149 -3.93 17.80 -7.53
CA GLU A 149 -3.96 17.58 -8.97
C GLU A 149 -2.98 18.49 -9.69
N GLN A 150 -2.16 17.88 -10.53
CA GLN A 150 -1.27 18.58 -11.44
C GLN A 150 -2.04 18.87 -12.73
N LYS A 151 -1.93 20.10 -13.24
CA LYS A 151 -2.52 20.45 -14.53
C LYS A 151 -2.02 19.47 -15.59
N THR A 152 -2.94 18.97 -16.40
CA THR A 152 -2.62 18.04 -17.49
C THR A 152 -1.81 18.79 -18.55
N ILE A 153 -0.50 18.59 -18.56
CA ILE A 153 0.40 19.19 -19.54
C ILE A 153 0.75 18.10 -20.56
N SER A 154 0.55 18.37 -21.85
CA SER A 154 1.02 17.53 -22.96
C SER A 154 2.48 17.12 -22.75
N PHE A 155 2.86 15.91 -23.18
CA PHE A 155 4.29 15.59 -23.27
C PHE A 155 4.91 16.52 -24.29
N ILE A 156 6.05 17.12 -23.96
CA ILE A 156 6.83 17.96 -24.89
C ILE A 156 8.19 17.33 -25.10
N PHE A 157 8.88 17.72 -26.17
CA PHE A 157 10.16 17.15 -26.54
C PHE A 157 11.20 17.21 -25.40
N GLN A 158 11.22 18.30 -24.63
CA GLN A 158 12.10 18.45 -23.46
C GLN A 158 11.91 17.33 -22.40
N ASP A 159 10.71 16.75 -22.27
CA ASP A 159 10.46 15.72 -21.27
C ASP A 159 11.30 14.47 -21.49
N ILE A 160 11.72 14.19 -22.74
CA ILE A 160 12.53 13.02 -23.10
C ILE A 160 13.84 12.98 -22.31
N PHE A 161 14.47 14.14 -22.06
CA PHE A 161 15.76 14.23 -21.37
C PHE A 161 15.73 13.73 -19.92
N ARG A 162 14.56 13.57 -19.31
CA ARG A 162 14.43 12.95 -17.97
C ARG A 162 14.53 11.42 -18.02
N PHE A 163 14.34 10.82 -19.18
CA PHE A 163 14.25 9.37 -19.38
C PHE A 163 15.41 8.81 -20.20
N ILE A 164 16.34 9.66 -20.65
CA ILE A 164 17.52 9.26 -21.40
C ILE A 164 18.78 9.81 -20.74
N SER A 165 19.86 9.04 -20.78
CA SER A 165 21.19 9.50 -20.37
C SER A 165 21.94 9.98 -21.60
N LEU A 166 22.24 11.27 -21.67
CA LEU A 166 23.12 11.85 -22.69
C LEU A 166 24.45 12.23 -22.05
N ASP A 167 25.55 11.72 -22.60
CA ASP A 167 26.88 12.21 -22.26
C ASP A 167 27.17 13.49 -23.06
N LEU A 168 26.89 14.63 -22.43
CA LEU A 168 27.15 15.96 -23.00
C LEU A 168 28.60 16.42 -22.79
N THR A 169 29.45 15.68 -22.09
CA THR A 169 30.83 16.11 -21.78
C THR A 169 31.69 16.29 -23.04
N ARG A 170 31.31 15.63 -24.14
CA ARG A 170 31.96 15.72 -25.44
C ARG A 170 31.21 16.60 -26.44
N ALA A 171 30.04 17.11 -26.08
CA ALA A 171 29.17 17.90 -26.95
C ALA A 171 29.74 19.31 -27.14
N LYS A 172 30.52 19.51 -28.20
CA LYS A 172 31.03 20.84 -28.61
C LYS A 172 30.32 21.40 -29.87
N GLY A 173 29.35 20.67 -30.40
CA GLY A 173 28.68 20.99 -31.66
C GLY A 173 27.18 21.26 -31.52
N LYS A 174 26.53 21.41 -32.68
CA LYS A 174 25.09 21.62 -32.80
C LYS A 174 24.36 20.32 -32.47
N ILE A 175 23.25 20.43 -31.75
CA ILE A 175 22.33 19.30 -31.51
C ILE A 175 21.32 19.30 -32.65
N ASP A 176 21.25 18.20 -33.40
CA ASP A 176 20.21 17.94 -34.40
C ASP A 176 19.09 17.14 -33.74
N LEU A 177 17.89 17.72 -33.73
CA LEU A 177 16.69 17.13 -33.15
C LEU A 177 15.71 16.85 -34.27
N LYS A 178 15.26 15.60 -34.37
CA LYS A 178 14.20 15.22 -35.30
C LYS A 178 13.09 14.45 -34.61
N ARG A 179 11.86 14.74 -35.03
CA ARG A 179 10.66 13.95 -34.75
C ARG A 179 10.11 13.46 -36.08
N ASN A 180 9.98 12.15 -36.24
CA ASN A 180 9.51 11.49 -37.46
C ASN A 180 10.30 11.95 -38.71
N GLY A 181 11.61 12.13 -38.56
CA GLY A 181 12.52 12.58 -39.63
C GLY A 181 12.49 14.09 -39.92
N GLN A 182 11.61 14.86 -39.27
CA GLN A 182 11.51 16.32 -39.46
C GLN A 182 12.18 17.09 -38.30
N PRO A 183 12.86 18.21 -38.56
CA PRO A 183 13.40 19.09 -37.52
C PRO A 183 12.32 19.52 -36.52
N VAL A 184 12.66 19.58 -35.24
CA VAL A 184 11.72 19.85 -34.14
C VAL A 184 12.37 20.76 -33.10
N THR A 185 11.56 21.53 -32.38
CA THR A 185 12.03 22.34 -31.23
C THR A 185 11.75 21.66 -29.89
N PHE A 186 12.41 22.12 -28.83
CA PHE A 186 12.27 21.56 -27.47
C PHE A 186 10.86 21.66 -26.87
N PHE A 187 10.04 22.61 -27.35
CA PHE A 187 8.72 22.92 -26.81
C PHE A 187 7.58 22.25 -27.58
N GLU A 188 7.89 21.53 -28.65
CA GLU A 188 6.84 20.85 -29.42
C GLU A 188 6.26 19.66 -28.66
N GLU A 189 4.94 19.51 -28.78
CA GLU A 189 4.22 18.40 -28.18
C GLU A 189 4.60 17.07 -28.84
N LEU A 190 4.73 16.03 -28.02
CA LEU A 190 4.93 14.65 -28.45
C LEU A 190 3.60 13.94 -28.59
N LYS A 191 3.55 13.00 -29.52
CA LYS A 191 2.43 12.09 -29.75
C LYS A 191 2.87 10.65 -29.50
N PRO A 192 1.92 9.76 -29.14
CA PRO A 192 2.21 8.35 -29.02
C PRO A 192 2.84 7.80 -30.31
N ASN A 193 3.87 6.96 -30.15
CA ASN A 193 4.62 6.32 -31.23
C ASN A 193 5.50 7.24 -32.08
N ASP A 194 5.74 8.49 -31.66
CA ASP A 194 6.72 9.35 -32.32
C ASP A 194 8.12 8.71 -32.34
N LYS A 195 8.82 8.89 -33.46
CA LYS A 195 10.23 8.50 -33.64
C LYS A 195 11.11 9.70 -33.42
N ILE A 196 11.93 9.65 -32.38
CA ILE A 196 12.80 10.73 -31.96
C ILE A 196 14.24 10.36 -32.26
N GLU A 197 14.92 11.25 -32.98
CA GLU A 197 16.34 11.16 -33.25
C GLU A 197 17.04 12.38 -32.65
N ILE A 198 18.07 12.12 -31.85
CA ILE A 198 18.92 13.17 -31.26
C ILE A 198 20.35 12.84 -31.65
N ASN A 199 20.94 13.68 -32.49
CA ASN A 199 22.33 13.55 -32.92
C ASN A 199 23.13 14.74 -32.40
N ILE A 200 24.24 14.45 -31.72
CA ILE A 200 25.15 15.46 -31.23
C ILE A 200 26.34 15.48 -32.20
N GLU A 201 26.53 16.59 -32.91
CA GLU A 201 27.73 16.75 -33.73
C GLU A 201 28.98 16.84 -32.85
N ASN A 202 29.90 15.89 -33.02
CA ASN A 202 31.26 16.04 -32.54
C ASN A 202 32.06 16.70 -33.67
N ARG A 203 32.51 17.95 -33.49
CA ARG A 203 33.51 18.52 -34.41
C ARG A 203 34.79 17.70 -34.28
N GLN A 204 35.05 16.84 -35.27
CA GLN A 204 36.38 16.31 -35.48
C GLN A 204 37.29 17.49 -35.83
N SER A 205 38.36 17.65 -35.04
CA SER A 205 39.45 18.58 -35.34
C SER A 205 40.34 17.99 -36.42
#